data_AF-A0A7J4NT73-F1
#
_entry.id   AF-A0A7J4NT73-F1
#
_cell.length_a   1.000
_cell.length_b   1.000
_cell.length_c   1.000
_cell.angle_alpha   90.00
_cell.angle_beta   90.00
_cell.angle_gamma   90.00
#
_symmetry.space_group_name_H-M   'P 1'
#
loop_
_entity.id
_entity.type
_entity.pdbx_description
1 polymer ?
#
loop_
_entity_poly.entity_id
_entity_poly.type
_entity_poly.pdbx_seq_one_letter_code
_entity_poly.pdbx_strand_id
1 'polypeptide(L)'
;MPPSLMPLERHPSRVPYAAQCMGPDSALTRAIDEWSRRFLRSVTITLGAPQIHHERFIELHNMKNEAVPSVYSTFEVIESNEGCLDLLVDQQLIGRIGNEPPSHDAVHVPTDNLNNVLDLIDESIQRLIQAGYPGCLGCGGEDALEPWDEFASRVRLSQ
;
A
#
# COMPACT_ATOMS: atom_id res chain seq x y z
N MET A 1 -23.13 -29.46 -54.51
CA MET A 1 -23.73 -29.32 -53.17
C MET A 1 -22.63 -29.35 -52.12
N PRO A 2 -22.33 -28.24 -51.44
CA PRO A 2 -21.67 -28.25 -50.14
C PRO A 2 -22.66 -27.87 -49.01
N PRO A 3 -22.41 -28.32 -47.76
CA PRO A 3 -23.35 -28.11 -46.66
C PRO A 3 -23.30 -26.69 -46.09
N SER A 4 -24.48 -26.18 -45.76
CA SER A 4 -24.73 -24.90 -45.11
C SER A 4 -24.30 -24.96 -43.64
N LEU A 5 -23.33 -24.13 -43.23
CA LEU A 5 -22.97 -23.92 -41.83
C LEU A 5 -23.95 -22.92 -41.21
N MET A 6 -24.75 -23.36 -40.23
CA MET A 6 -25.60 -22.47 -39.43
C MET A 6 -24.76 -21.65 -38.45
N PRO A 7 -25.13 -20.39 -38.14
CA PRO A 7 -24.49 -19.61 -37.09
C PRO A 7 -24.88 -20.18 -35.72
N LEU A 8 -23.88 -20.40 -34.87
CA LEU A 8 -24.06 -20.71 -33.44
C LEU A 8 -24.57 -19.47 -32.70
N GLU A 9 -25.81 -19.55 -32.22
CA GLU A 9 -26.40 -18.63 -31.24
C GLU A 9 -25.49 -18.53 -30.00
N ARG A 10 -24.97 -17.34 -29.71
CA ARG A 10 -24.23 -17.08 -28.46
C ARG A 10 -25.23 -16.71 -27.38
N HIS A 11 -25.41 -17.59 -26.41
CA HIS A 11 -26.13 -17.29 -25.18
C HIS A 11 -25.42 -16.18 -24.37
N PRO A 12 -26.17 -15.23 -23.77
CA PRO A 12 -25.58 -14.24 -22.87
C PRO A 12 -25.38 -14.87 -21.47
N SER A 13 -24.13 -15.05 -21.09
CA SER A 13 -23.77 -15.48 -19.73
C SER A 13 -24.05 -14.34 -18.74
N ARG A 14 -24.95 -14.59 -17.79
CA ARG A 14 -25.18 -13.75 -16.60
C ARG A 14 -24.08 -14.00 -15.55
N VAL A 15 -23.36 -12.91 -15.24
CA VAL A 15 -22.64 -12.42 -14.03
C VAL A 15 -22.47 -13.36 -12.82
N PRO A 16 -21.37 -13.23 -12.05
CA PRO A 16 -21.49 -12.33 -10.89
C PRO A 16 -20.23 -11.50 -10.55
N TYR A 17 -20.54 -10.40 -9.87
CA TYR A 17 -19.66 -9.59 -9.01
C TYR A 17 -18.59 -8.76 -9.72
N ALA A 18 -18.88 -7.47 -9.84
CA ALA A 18 -17.87 -6.47 -10.03
C ALA A 18 -16.84 -6.59 -8.90
N ALA A 19 -15.68 -7.15 -9.20
CA ALA A 19 -14.46 -6.57 -8.68
C ALA A 19 -14.53 -5.11 -9.14
N GLN A 20 -14.87 -4.20 -8.22
CA GLN A 20 -14.61 -2.79 -8.44
C GLN A 20 -13.09 -2.71 -8.56
N CYS A 21 -12.60 -2.81 -9.79
CA CYS A 21 -11.26 -2.42 -10.14
C CYS A 21 -11.18 -0.94 -9.79
N MET A 22 -10.77 -0.64 -8.56
CA MET A 22 -10.41 0.70 -8.15
C MET A 22 -9.43 1.21 -9.19
N GLY A 23 -9.76 2.31 -9.85
CA GLY A 23 -8.89 2.88 -10.88
C GLY A 23 -7.49 3.14 -10.31
N PRO A 24 -6.44 3.13 -11.15
CA PRO A 24 -5.05 3.30 -10.71
C PRO A 24 -4.77 4.59 -9.90
N ASP A 25 -5.71 5.54 -9.88
CA ASP A 25 -5.64 6.82 -9.14
C ASP A 25 -6.70 6.95 -8.03
N SER A 26 -7.11 5.85 -7.39
CA SER A 26 -8.08 5.93 -6.29
C SER A 26 -7.50 6.65 -5.05
N ALA A 27 -8.36 7.28 -4.25
CA ALA A 27 -7.95 7.92 -2.99
C ALA A 27 -7.24 6.93 -2.05
N LEU A 28 -7.68 5.66 -2.05
CA LEU A 28 -7.07 4.59 -1.28
C LEU A 28 -5.65 4.27 -1.79
N THR A 29 -5.48 4.15 -3.11
CA THR A 29 -4.17 3.90 -3.72
C THR A 29 -3.16 4.98 -3.33
N ARG A 30 -3.57 6.26 -3.33
CA ARG A 30 -2.70 7.38 -2.93
C ARG A 30 -2.28 7.30 -1.45
N ALA A 31 -3.21 6.92 -0.56
CA ALA A 31 -2.92 6.74 0.86
C ALA A 31 -1.97 5.55 1.10
N ILE A 32 -2.19 4.43 0.40
CA ILE A 32 -1.31 3.27 0.42
C ILE A 32 0.09 3.67 -0.05
N ASP A 33 0.18 4.38 -1.17
CA ASP A 33 1.45 4.86 -1.71
C ASP A 33 2.20 5.77 -0.74
N GLU A 34 1.50 6.66 -0.03
CA GLU A 34 2.17 7.48 0.98
C GLU A 34 2.63 6.67 2.20
N TRP A 35 1.82 5.70 2.65
CA TRP A 35 2.24 4.79 3.72
C TRP A 35 3.49 4.00 3.30
N SER A 36 3.51 3.44 2.08
CA SER A 36 4.66 2.76 1.49
C SER A 36 5.87 3.69 1.36
N ARG A 37 5.67 4.94 0.93
CA ARG A 37 6.77 5.92 0.85
C ARG A 37 7.38 6.22 2.21
N ARG A 38 6.57 6.32 3.27
CA ARG A 38 7.03 6.50 4.67
C ARG A 38 7.79 5.28 5.17
N PHE A 39 7.30 4.08 4.86
CA PHE A 39 7.99 2.83 5.15
C PHE A 39 9.36 2.74 4.45
N LEU A 40 9.49 3.21 3.21
CA LEU A 40 10.75 3.09 2.47
C LEU A 40 11.77 4.19 2.77
N ARG A 41 11.33 5.43 3.04
CA ARG A 41 12.24 6.59 3.22
C ARG A 41 12.82 6.75 4.62
N SER A 42 12.22 6.14 5.64
CA SER A 42 12.62 6.38 7.01
C SER A 42 13.84 5.53 7.39
N VAL A 43 14.77 6.10 8.16
CA VAL A 43 16.09 5.49 8.43
C VAL A 43 16.02 4.44 9.54
N THR A 44 15.22 4.69 10.56
CA THR A 44 14.99 3.76 11.68
C THR A 44 13.49 3.62 11.86
N ILE A 45 12.97 2.43 11.57
CA ILE A 45 11.54 2.15 11.55
C ILE A 45 11.22 1.04 12.53
N THR A 46 10.12 1.24 13.25
CA THR A 46 9.44 0.17 13.97
C THR A 46 8.06 -0.03 13.36
N LEU A 47 7.69 -1.28 13.08
CA LEU A 47 6.34 -1.66 12.69
C LEU A 47 5.67 -2.41 13.85
N GLY A 48 4.58 -1.86 14.38
CA GLY A 48 3.65 -2.60 15.21
C GLY A 48 2.69 -3.39 14.32
N ALA A 49 2.70 -4.72 14.41
CA ALA A 49 1.86 -5.57 13.57
C ALA A 49 1.47 -6.88 14.25
N PRO A 50 0.35 -7.51 13.86
CA PRO A 50 0.07 -8.90 14.20
C PRO A 50 1.19 -9.83 13.72
N GLN A 51 1.55 -10.82 14.54
CA GLN A 51 2.69 -11.71 14.30
C GLN A 51 2.70 -12.37 12.91
N ILE A 52 1.51 -12.71 12.40
CA ILE A 52 1.32 -13.32 11.06
C ILE A 52 1.87 -12.46 9.91
N HIS A 53 2.05 -11.16 10.11
CA HIS A 53 2.55 -10.24 9.07
C HIS A 53 4.03 -9.87 9.27
N HIS A 54 4.70 -10.36 10.32
CA HIS A 54 6.07 -9.95 10.64
C HIS A 54 7.07 -10.29 9.53
N GLU A 55 7.09 -11.56 9.12
CA GLU A 55 8.01 -12.05 8.08
C GLU A 55 7.83 -11.28 6.76
N ARG A 56 6.58 -11.03 6.36
CA ARG A 56 6.23 -10.25 5.17
C ARG A 56 6.93 -8.90 5.12
N PHE A 57 6.84 -8.11 6.21
CA PHE A 57 7.44 -6.77 6.22
C PHE A 57 8.97 -6.80 6.41
N ILE A 58 9.52 -7.83 7.07
CA ILE A 58 10.97 -8.05 7.12
C ILE A 58 11.51 -8.30 5.70
N GLU A 59 10.84 -9.14 4.90
CA GLU A 59 11.24 -9.41 3.52
C GLU A 59 11.20 -8.16 2.65
N LEU A 60 10.13 -7.37 2.73
CA LEU A 60 10.01 -6.10 2.00
C LEU A 60 11.12 -5.10 2.37
N HIS A 61 11.45 -5.01 3.66
CA HIS A 61 12.53 -4.13 4.12
C HIS A 61 13.91 -4.60 3.63
N ASN A 62 14.19 -5.90 3.70
CA ASN A 62 15.44 -6.47 3.20
C ASN A 62 15.59 -6.23 1.70
N MET A 63 14.54 -6.49 0.92
CA MET A 63 14.50 -6.21 -0.51
C MET A 63 14.80 -4.74 -0.81
N LYS A 64 14.26 -3.80 -0.04
CA LYS A 64 14.58 -2.38 -0.18
C LYS A 64 16.07 -2.09 0.09
N ASN A 65 16.64 -2.66 1.15
CA ASN A 65 18.05 -2.45 1.50
C ASN A 65 19.00 -3.04 0.46
N GLU A 66 18.63 -4.13 -0.19
CA GLU A 66 19.38 -4.73 -1.30
C GLU A 66 19.28 -3.89 -2.58
N ALA A 67 18.07 -3.43 -2.93
CA ALA A 67 17.81 -2.69 -4.16
C ALA A 67 18.33 -1.24 -4.11
N VAL A 68 18.30 -0.61 -2.94
CA VAL A 68 18.72 0.80 -2.76
C VAL A 68 19.71 0.94 -1.58
N PRO A 69 20.94 0.38 -1.71
CA PRO A 69 21.91 0.36 -0.61
C PRO A 69 22.38 1.75 -0.15
N SER A 70 22.29 2.74 -1.04
CA SER A 70 22.65 4.13 -0.77
C SER A 70 21.75 4.81 0.27
N VAL A 71 20.57 4.26 0.53
CA VAL A 71 19.62 4.75 1.54
C VAL A 71 19.34 3.65 2.55
N TYR A 72 20.38 3.03 3.12
CA TYR A 72 20.22 1.95 4.11
C TYR A 72 19.37 2.39 5.31
N SER A 73 18.55 1.47 5.84
CA SER A 73 17.71 1.70 7.02
C SER A 73 17.66 0.47 7.92
N THR A 74 17.42 0.67 9.21
CA THR A 74 17.14 -0.40 10.17
C THR A 74 15.63 -0.58 10.37
N PHE A 75 15.20 -1.82 10.57
CA PHE A 75 13.80 -2.16 10.76
C PHE A 75 13.63 -3.12 11.92
N GLU A 76 12.65 -2.81 12.75
CA GLU A 76 12.17 -3.67 13.82
C GLU A 76 10.68 -3.90 13.62
N VAL A 77 10.22 -5.13 13.87
CA VAL A 77 8.80 -5.43 13.94
C VAL A 77 8.48 -5.93 15.33
N ILE A 78 7.46 -5.33 15.95
CA ILE A 78 6.97 -5.69 17.28
C ILE A 78 5.55 -6.24 17.17
N GLU A 79 5.23 -7.20 18.02
CA GLU A 79 3.88 -7.78 18.07
C GLU A 79 2.89 -6.73 18.60
N SER A 80 1.82 -6.52 17.85
CA SER A 80 0.65 -5.74 18.26
C SER A 80 -0.59 -6.62 18.11
N ASN A 81 -1.42 -6.63 19.16
CA ASN A 81 -2.70 -7.34 19.16
C ASN A 81 -3.83 -6.51 18.54
N GLU A 82 -3.53 -5.27 18.12
CA GLU A 82 -4.47 -4.41 17.42
C GLU A 82 -4.60 -4.88 15.96
N GLY A 83 -5.82 -4.88 15.42
CA GLY A 83 -6.08 -5.24 14.01
C GLY A 83 -5.58 -4.20 13.01
N CYS A 84 -4.44 -3.57 13.30
CA CYS A 84 -3.83 -2.49 12.54
C CYS A 84 -2.33 -2.71 12.34
N LEU A 85 -1.76 -1.94 11.43
CA LEU A 85 -0.31 -1.83 11.21
C LEU A 85 0.12 -0.40 11.51
N ASP A 86 0.97 -0.25 12.52
CA ASP A 86 1.47 1.05 12.96
C ASP A 86 2.92 1.23 12.58
N LEU A 87 3.19 2.26 11.78
CA LEU A 87 4.53 2.64 11.36
C LEU A 87 5.04 3.75 12.28
N LEU A 88 6.14 3.50 12.99
CA LEU A 88 6.74 4.42 13.93
C LEU A 88 8.18 4.78 13.56
N VAL A 89 8.55 6.02 13.84
CA VAL A 89 9.92 6.53 13.81
C VAL A 89 10.15 7.29 15.11
N ASP A 90 11.21 6.96 15.85
CA ASP A 90 11.52 7.56 17.15
C ASP A 90 10.31 7.56 18.13
N GLN A 91 9.57 6.46 18.16
CA GLN A 91 8.32 6.28 18.92
C GLN A 91 7.14 7.18 18.51
N GLN A 92 7.30 8.00 17.47
CA GLN A 92 6.23 8.78 16.87
C GLN A 92 5.53 7.97 15.79
N LEU A 93 4.20 7.85 15.87
CA LEU A 93 3.38 7.26 14.83
C LEU A 93 3.41 8.14 13.58
N ILE A 94 3.82 7.58 12.45
CA ILE A 94 3.87 8.28 11.15
C ILE A 94 2.93 7.66 10.12
N GLY A 95 2.35 6.50 10.38
CA GLY A 95 1.34 5.90 9.50
C GLY A 95 0.59 4.78 10.18
N ARG A 96 -0.70 4.64 9.86
CA ARG A 96 -1.56 3.56 10.35
C ARG A 96 -2.39 2.98 9.22
N ILE A 97 -2.37 1.66 9.11
CA ILE A 97 -3.34 0.90 8.32
C ILE A 97 -4.29 0.22 9.29
N GLY A 98 -5.58 0.53 9.24
CA GLY A 98 -6.56 -0.01 10.18
C GLY A 98 -7.85 0.78 10.17
N ASN A 99 -8.77 0.44 11.07
CA ASN A 99 -10.10 1.08 11.12
C ASN A 99 -10.09 2.43 11.85
N GLU A 100 -9.33 2.52 12.94
CA GLU A 100 -9.27 3.73 13.77
C GLU A 100 -8.26 4.74 13.21
N PRO A 101 -8.70 5.95 12.84
CA PRO A 101 -7.81 6.95 12.28
C PRO A 101 -6.85 7.52 13.34
N PRO A 102 -5.54 7.67 13.03
CA PRO A 102 -4.58 8.33 13.92
C PRO A 102 -4.75 9.86 13.88
N SER A 103 -3.85 10.60 14.54
CA SER A 103 -3.74 12.05 14.35
C SER A 103 -3.48 12.41 12.88
N HIS A 104 -3.69 13.68 12.51
CA HIS A 104 -3.47 14.15 11.13
C HIS A 104 -1.98 14.26 10.73
N ASP A 105 -1.05 14.02 11.64
CA ASP A 105 0.39 14.00 11.32
C ASP A 105 0.82 12.65 10.71
N ALA A 106 0.03 11.60 10.93
CA ALA A 106 0.25 10.26 10.41
C ALA A 106 -0.65 9.98 9.21
N VAL A 107 -0.12 9.28 8.20
CA VAL A 107 -0.95 8.82 7.07
C VAL A 107 -1.91 7.73 7.51
N HIS A 108 -3.17 7.80 7.11
CA HIS A 108 -4.16 6.76 7.39
C HIS A 108 -4.57 6.01 6.13
N VAL A 109 -4.49 4.68 6.19
CA VAL A 109 -5.08 3.78 5.21
C VAL A 109 -6.25 3.06 5.89
N PRO A 110 -7.50 3.46 5.62
CA PRO A 110 -8.64 2.88 6.29
C PRO A 110 -8.89 1.45 5.81
N THR A 111 -9.04 0.52 6.75
CA THR A 111 -9.52 -0.84 6.46
C THR A 111 -10.08 -1.51 7.72
N ASP A 112 -11.17 -2.27 7.56
CA ASP A 112 -11.71 -3.13 8.62
C ASP A 112 -10.97 -4.48 8.71
N ASN A 113 -10.20 -4.83 7.67
CA ASN A 113 -9.45 -6.08 7.60
C ASN A 113 -8.15 -5.87 6.83
N LEU A 114 -7.02 -6.07 7.51
CA LEU A 114 -5.69 -5.92 6.92
C LEU A 114 -5.52 -6.73 5.64
N ASN A 115 -6.06 -7.95 5.58
CA ASN A 115 -5.95 -8.82 4.41
C ASN A 115 -6.52 -8.21 3.12
N ASN A 116 -7.42 -7.23 3.22
CA ASN A 116 -7.99 -6.57 2.04
C ASN A 116 -7.01 -5.61 1.35
N VAL A 117 -5.99 -5.13 2.09
CA VAL A 117 -5.07 -4.08 1.61
C VAL A 117 -3.62 -4.52 1.56
N LEU A 118 -3.27 -5.62 2.22
CA LEU A 118 -1.89 -6.12 2.29
C LEU A 118 -1.26 -6.36 0.90
N ASP A 119 -1.99 -6.98 -0.02
CA ASP A 119 -1.45 -7.24 -1.37
C ASP A 119 -1.21 -5.93 -2.15
N LEU A 120 -2.08 -4.93 -1.96
CA LEU A 120 -1.90 -3.60 -2.55
C LEU A 120 -0.69 -2.86 -1.95
N ILE A 121 -0.42 -3.07 -0.67
CA ILE A 121 0.75 -2.50 0.01
C ILE A 121 2.03 -3.13 -0.51
N ASP A 122 2.07 -4.45 -0.66
CA ASP A 122 3.21 -5.14 -1.26
C ASP A 122 3.49 -4.66 -2.68
N GLU A 123 2.44 -4.58 -3.50
CA GLU A 123 2.54 -4.07 -4.88
C GLU A 123 3.06 -2.63 -4.90
N SER A 124 2.55 -1.77 -4.03
CA SER A 124 3.00 -0.38 -3.89
C SER A 124 4.47 -0.28 -3.49
N ILE A 125 4.89 -1.02 -2.46
CA ILE A 125 6.27 -1.06 -1.98
C ILE A 125 7.21 -1.58 -3.07
N GLN A 126 6.88 -2.72 -3.67
CA GLN A 126 7.70 -3.33 -4.72
C GLN A 126 7.82 -2.41 -5.93
N ARG A 127 6.71 -1.79 -6.37
CA ARG A 127 6.70 -0.84 -7.48
C ARG A 127 7.59 0.37 -7.20
N LEU A 128 7.53 0.93 -5.99
CA LEU A 128 8.37 2.07 -5.58
C LEU A 128 9.86 1.68 -5.55
N ILE A 129 10.20 0.52 -5.00
CA ILE A 129 11.57 0.00 -4.99
C ILE A 129 12.09 -0.22 -6.41
N GLN A 130 11.29 -0.84 -7.29
CA GLN A 130 11.65 -1.06 -8.69
C GLN A 130 11.83 0.24 -9.47
N ALA A 131 11.06 1.29 -9.12
CA ALA A 131 11.27 2.63 -9.65
C ALA A 131 12.55 3.29 -9.13
N GLY A 132 13.19 2.75 -8.09
CA GLY A 132 14.41 3.29 -7.47
C GLY A 132 14.14 4.26 -6.31
N TYR A 133 12.91 4.35 -5.82
CA TYR A 133 12.60 5.10 -4.59
C TYR A 133 13.12 4.34 -3.35
N PRO A 134 13.69 5.01 -2.33
CA PRO A 134 13.85 6.47 -2.18
C PRO A 134 15.16 7.04 -2.75
N GLY A 135 15.99 6.24 -3.43
CA GLY A 135 17.30 6.65 -3.93
C GLY A 135 17.28 7.55 -5.18
N CYS A 136 16.16 7.59 -5.90
CA CYS A 136 15.94 8.40 -7.09
C CYS A 136 14.92 9.52 -6.85
N LEU A 137 15.32 10.77 -7.14
CA LEU A 137 14.42 11.91 -7.13
C LEU A 137 13.36 11.78 -8.24
N GLY A 138 12.08 11.95 -7.89
CA GLY A 138 10.96 11.83 -8.83
C GLY A 138 10.43 10.40 -9.04
N CYS A 139 11.13 9.38 -8.56
CA CYS A 139 10.70 7.99 -8.68
C CYS A 139 9.60 7.58 -7.67
N GLY A 140 9.20 8.49 -6.76
CA GLY A 140 8.15 8.26 -5.76
C GLY A 140 6.72 8.53 -6.25
N GLY A 141 6.55 9.00 -7.49
CA GLY A 141 5.28 9.49 -8.02
C GLY A 141 5.05 10.98 -7.76
N GLU A 142 4.01 11.56 -8.39
CA GLU A 142 3.68 12.98 -8.30
C GLU A 142 3.42 13.43 -6.85
N ASP A 143 2.68 12.61 -6.09
CA ASP A 143 2.38 12.85 -4.67
C ASP A 143 3.63 12.84 -3.77
N ALA A 144 4.78 12.38 -4.24
CA ALA A 144 6.02 12.41 -3.47
C ALA A 144 6.73 13.78 -3.52
N LEU A 145 6.28 14.69 -4.39
CA LEU A 145 6.91 16.00 -4.60
C LEU A 145 6.45 17.05 -3.60
N GLU A 146 5.27 16.86 -3.00
CA GLU A 146 4.67 17.77 -2.03
C GLU A 146 4.45 17.09 -0.67
N PRO A 147 4.39 17.87 0.42
CA PRO A 147 4.01 17.33 1.73
C PRO A 147 2.62 16.70 1.69
N TRP A 148 2.47 15.56 2.38
CA TRP A 148 1.18 14.87 2.46
C TRP A 148 0.16 15.64 3.28
N ASP A 149 -1.01 15.92 2.68
CA ASP A 149 -2.18 16.47 3.38
C ASP A 149 -3.15 15.34 3.78
N GLU A 150 -3.02 14.90 5.03
CA GLU A 150 -3.84 13.83 5.60
C GLU A 150 -5.31 14.22 5.72
N PHE A 151 -5.62 15.48 6.03
CA PHE A 151 -7.01 15.93 6.12
C PHE A 151 -7.69 15.84 4.76
N ALA A 152 -7.04 16.36 3.71
CA ALA A 152 -7.55 16.26 2.34
C ALA A 152 -7.63 14.80 1.87
N SER A 153 -6.71 13.94 2.28
CA SER A 153 -6.78 12.50 2.00
C SER A 153 -8.03 11.87 2.60
N ARG A 154 -8.29 12.08 3.89
CA ARG A 154 -9.48 11.54 4.58
C ARG A 154 -10.78 12.04 3.96
N VAL A 155 -10.83 13.31 3.56
CA VAL A 155 -11.99 13.86 2.83
C VAL A 155 -12.21 13.10 1.52
N ARG A 156 -11.15 12.85 0.72
CA ARG A 156 -11.27 12.09 -0.53
C ARG A 156 -11.67 10.63 -0.31
N LEU A 157 -11.18 9.99 0.76
CA LEU A 157 -11.51 8.60 1.12
C LEU A 157 -12.97 8.42 1.56
N SER A 158 -13.62 9.49 2.01
CA SER A 158 -15.02 9.49 2.46
C SER A 158 -16.06 9.75 1.36
N GLN A 159 -15.63 9.96 0.11
CA GLN A 159 -16.48 10.23 -1.06
C GLN A 159 -16.78 8.96 -1.84
#